data_AF-A0A3Q9IQK1-F1
#
_entry.id   AF-A0A3Q9IQK1-F1
#
_cell.length_a   1.000
_cell.length_b   1.000
_cell.length_c   1.000
_cell.angle_alpha   90.00
_cell.angle_beta   90.00
_cell.angle_gamma   90.00
#
_symmetry.space_group_name_H-M   'P 1'
#
loop_
_entity.id
_entity.type
_entity.pdbx_description
1 polymer ?
#
loop_
_entity_poly.entity_id
_entity_poly.type
_entity_poly.pdbx_seq_one_letter_code
_entity_poly.pdbx_strand_id
1 'polypeptide(L)'
;MFKCIAEEFKKHHLKHMVVKDERVLSFYNLDTAKKCIVFWGADDVPMSSVNKVREALGNHMAVCLFAFFRRSRLNQEQIPDAIYLDSSGVSYKGEFCDPRVQELLDRKEGLLIDLSLNQNAWGSYIMRSAKTSCKIGYNTGHDIDFDRVRDIDDFMNRLFELLTKINAY
;
A
#
# COMPACT_ATOMS: atom_id res chain seq x y z
N MET A 1 -27.88 9.67 4.30
CA MET A 1 -27.68 9.39 5.74
C MET A 1 -27.36 7.92 6.00
N PHE A 2 -28.21 6.96 5.62
CA PHE A 2 -27.94 5.52 5.84
C PHE A 2 -26.63 4.98 5.22
N LYS A 3 -26.26 5.42 4.01
CA LYS A 3 -25.00 4.99 3.35
C LYS A 3 -23.77 5.41 4.15
N CYS A 4 -23.73 6.65 4.65
CA CYS A 4 -22.62 7.14 5.47
C CYS A 4 -22.50 6.37 6.79
N ILE A 5 -23.64 6.10 7.45
CA ILE A 5 -23.68 5.32 8.69
C ILE A 5 -23.15 3.89 8.45
N ALA A 6 -23.62 3.22 7.39
CA ALA A 6 -23.14 1.89 7.02
C ALA A 6 -21.63 1.87 6.73
N GLU A 7 -21.10 2.88 6.04
CA GLU A 7 -19.66 3.00 5.79
C GLU A 7 -18.85 3.18 7.07
N GLU A 8 -19.32 3.97 8.04
CA GLU A 8 -18.67 4.12 9.33
C GLU A 8 -18.71 2.83 10.17
N PHE A 9 -19.84 2.14 10.21
CA PHE A 9 -19.93 0.82 10.86
C PHE A 9 -18.96 -0.19 10.26
N LYS A 10 -18.84 -0.20 8.93
CA LYS A 10 -17.92 -1.09 8.23
C LYS A 10 -16.45 -0.76 8.51
N LYS A 11 -16.08 0.52 8.50
CA LYS A 11 -14.74 0.97 8.91
C LYS A 11 -14.43 0.53 10.34
N HIS A 12 -15.38 0.71 11.25
CA HIS A 12 -15.23 0.29 12.63
C HIS A 12 -15.03 -1.23 12.73
N HIS A 13 -15.86 -2.02 12.04
CA HIS A 13 -15.73 -3.48 12.02
C HIS A 13 -14.35 -3.93 11.51
N LEU A 14 -13.91 -3.44 10.34
CA LEU A 14 -12.64 -3.82 9.75
C LEU A 14 -11.43 -3.39 10.58
N LYS A 15 -11.54 -2.24 11.27
CA LYS A 15 -10.50 -1.79 12.21
C LYS A 15 -10.23 -2.83 13.30
N HIS A 16 -11.27 -3.50 13.78
CA HIS A 16 -11.21 -4.47 14.88
C HIS A 16 -11.14 -5.94 14.42
N MET A 17 -11.20 -6.20 13.12
CA MET A 17 -11.15 -7.56 12.60
C MET A 17 -9.77 -8.19 12.84
N VAL A 18 -9.75 -9.39 13.43
CA VAL A 18 -8.52 -10.16 13.63
C VAL A 18 -8.10 -10.76 12.31
N VAL A 19 -6.90 -10.39 11.85
CA VAL A 19 -6.26 -10.96 10.67
C VAL A 19 -5.12 -11.85 11.16
N LYS A 20 -5.10 -13.10 10.73
CA LYS A 20 -3.98 -14.01 11.04
C LYS A 20 -2.77 -13.60 10.22
N ASP A 21 -1.66 -13.35 10.90
CA ASP A 21 -0.37 -13.17 10.23
C ASP A 21 0.27 -14.53 9.97
N GLU A 22 0.18 -15.00 8.73
CA GLU A 22 0.73 -16.27 8.26
C GLU A 22 2.02 -16.07 7.43
N ARG A 23 2.62 -14.87 7.49
CA ARG A 23 3.78 -14.52 6.68
C ARG A 23 5.07 -15.02 7.30
N VAL A 24 6.02 -15.39 6.43
CA VAL A 24 7.43 -15.54 6.80
C VAL A 24 8.12 -14.26 6.36
N LEU A 25 8.72 -13.54 7.32
CA LEU A 25 9.46 -12.32 7.01
C LEU A 25 10.69 -12.65 6.18
N SER A 26 10.80 -11.99 5.03
CA SER A 26 12.01 -12.03 4.22
C SER A 26 12.24 -10.64 3.63
N PHE A 27 13.52 -10.27 3.53
CA PHE A 27 13.91 -9.00 2.95
C PHE A 27 14.63 -9.23 1.63
N TYR A 28 14.27 -8.43 0.62
CA TYR A 28 14.89 -8.43 -0.70
C TYR A 28 15.55 -7.07 -0.95
N ASN A 29 16.78 -7.08 -1.42
CA ASN A 29 17.42 -5.89 -1.98
C ASN A 29 16.83 -5.53 -3.37
N LEU A 30 17.27 -4.42 -3.97
CA LEU A 30 16.80 -3.99 -5.29
C LEU A 30 17.00 -5.07 -6.38
N ASP A 31 18.08 -5.84 -6.30
CA ASP A 31 18.45 -6.82 -7.33
C ASP A 31 17.65 -8.13 -7.23
N THR A 32 17.14 -8.44 -6.03
CA THR A 32 16.39 -9.67 -5.74
C THR A 32 14.87 -9.45 -5.70
N ALA A 33 14.43 -8.24 -5.40
CA ALA A 33 13.02 -7.86 -5.40
C ALA A 33 12.51 -7.76 -6.84
N LYS A 34 11.98 -8.84 -7.40
CA LYS A 34 11.46 -8.85 -8.78
C LYS A 34 10.18 -8.04 -8.96
N LYS A 35 9.42 -7.84 -7.87
CA LYS A 35 8.13 -7.14 -7.88
C LYS A 35 7.92 -6.35 -6.60
N CYS A 36 7.28 -5.20 -6.72
CA CYS A 36 6.74 -4.46 -5.57
C CYS A 36 5.28 -4.09 -5.80
N ILE A 37 4.56 -3.96 -4.69
CA ILE A 37 3.24 -3.38 -4.61
C ILE A 37 3.41 -2.01 -3.97
N VAL A 38 2.95 -0.97 -4.62
CA VAL A 38 2.95 0.39 -4.07
C VAL A 38 1.51 0.77 -3.75
N PHE A 39 1.26 1.10 -2.49
CA PHE A 39 -0.04 1.42 -1.93
C PHE A 39 -0.12 2.87 -1.47
N TRP A 40 -1.24 3.58 -1.69
CA TRP A 40 -1.48 4.90 -1.10
C TRP A 40 -2.97 5.24 -0.97
N GLY A 41 -3.26 6.19 -0.09
CA GLY A 41 -4.55 6.88 -0.07
C GLY A 41 -4.67 7.81 -1.27
N ALA A 42 -5.49 7.48 -2.26
CA ALA A 42 -5.75 8.42 -3.32
C ALA A 42 -6.39 9.69 -2.75
N ASP A 43 -5.82 10.84 -3.15
CA ASP A 43 -6.00 12.20 -2.63
C ASP A 43 -5.10 12.61 -1.46
N ASP A 44 -4.38 11.69 -0.79
CA ASP A 44 -3.41 12.06 0.25
C ASP A 44 -1.98 12.28 -0.28
N VAL A 45 -1.59 11.56 -1.34
CA VAL A 45 -0.32 11.78 -2.07
C VAL A 45 -0.60 12.33 -3.47
N PRO A 46 0.12 13.38 -3.93
CA PRO A 46 0.00 13.86 -5.30
C PRO A 46 0.34 12.78 -6.34
N MET A 47 -0.45 12.71 -7.42
CA MET A 47 -0.25 11.72 -8.49
C MET A 47 1.14 11.82 -9.16
N SER A 48 1.67 13.04 -9.30
CA SER A 48 3.03 13.27 -9.78
C SER A 48 4.09 12.60 -8.89
N SER A 49 3.90 12.63 -7.57
CA SER A 49 4.77 11.95 -6.61
C SER A 49 4.70 10.44 -6.77
N VAL A 50 3.50 9.89 -6.94
CA VAL A 50 3.33 8.43 -7.16
C VAL A 50 3.96 8.00 -8.48
N ASN A 51 3.81 8.77 -9.55
CA ASN A 51 4.45 8.49 -10.84
C ASN A 51 5.98 8.51 -10.74
N LYS A 52 6.55 9.48 -10.02
CA LYS A 52 8.00 9.50 -9.74
C LYS A 52 8.45 8.22 -9.03
N VAL A 53 7.72 7.78 -8.01
CA VAL A 53 8.02 6.52 -7.30
C VAL A 53 7.94 5.33 -8.25
N ARG A 54 6.88 5.25 -9.06
CA ARG A 54 6.69 4.18 -10.05
C ARG A 54 7.85 4.13 -11.04
N GLU A 55 8.24 5.26 -11.61
CA GLU A 55 9.32 5.36 -12.59
C GLU A 55 10.67 4.99 -11.97
N ALA A 56 10.95 5.50 -10.77
CA ALA A 56 12.21 5.22 -10.08
C ALA A 56 12.35 3.72 -9.74
N LEU A 57 11.30 3.10 -9.19
CA LEU A 57 11.29 1.66 -8.88
C LEU A 57 11.24 0.79 -10.14
N GLY A 58 10.57 1.26 -11.19
CA GLY A 58 10.42 0.57 -12.47
C GLY A 58 11.74 0.27 -13.19
N ASN A 59 12.81 1.02 -12.87
CA ASN A 59 14.15 0.75 -13.37
C ASN A 59 14.79 -0.51 -12.75
N HIS A 60 14.25 -1.01 -11.64
CA HIS A 60 14.81 -2.13 -10.88
C HIS A 60 13.87 -3.33 -10.80
N MET A 61 12.55 -3.10 -10.77
CA MET A 61 11.56 -4.15 -10.51
C MET A 61 10.20 -3.87 -11.13
N ALA A 62 9.37 -4.91 -11.26
CA ALA A 62 8.01 -4.73 -11.74
C ALA A 62 7.13 -4.08 -10.65
N VAL A 63 6.52 -2.93 -10.95
CA VAL A 63 5.70 -2.17 -10.00
C VAL A 63 4.21 -2.45 -10.23
N CYS A 64 3.52 -2.99 -9.24
CA CYS A 64 2.05 -3.11 -9.20
C CYS A 64 1.49 -1.99 -8.31
N LEU A 65 0.53 -1.21 -8.81
CA LEU A 65 0.01 -0.04 -8.10
C LEU A 65 -1.40 -0.26 -7.56
N PHE A 66 -1.59 0.16 -6.30
CA PHE A 66 -2.85 0.08 -5.61
C PHE A 66 -3.20 1.40 -4.90
N ALA A 67 -4.39 1.95 -5.17
CA ALA A 67 -4.81 3.26 -4.70
C ALA A 67 -6.17 3.21 -3.98
N PHE A 68 -6.30 3.94 -2.87
CA PHE A 68 -7.52 3.95 -2.04
C PHE A 68 -8.20 5.33 -2.01
N PHE A 69 -9.32 5.51 -2.71
CA PHE A 69 -9.95 6.83 -2.86
C PHE A 69 -10.72 7.32 -1.61
N ARG A 70 -10.40 8.53 -1.15
CA ARG A 70 -11.26 9.35 -0.30
C ARG A 70 -11.17 10.83 -0.70
N ARG A 71 -11.87 11.25 -1.76
CA ARG A 71 -13.13 12.04 -1.68
C ARG A 71 -13.62 12.39 -3.08
N SER A 72 -14.93 12.19 -3.32
CA SER A 72 -15.74 12.90 -4.32
C SER A 72 -15.31 12.79 -5.80
N ARG A 73 -15.78 11.74 -6.48
CA ARG A 73 -16.36 11.62 -7.85
C ARG A 73 -16.07 12.61 -9.00
N LEU A 74 -15.12 13.54 -8.92
CA LEU A 74 -14.87 14.51 -9.99
C LEU A 74 -13.43 14.38 -10.49
N ASN A 75 -13.33 13.78 -11.68
CA ASN A 75 -12.16 13.76 -12.56
C ASN A 75 -10.82 13.65 -11.85
N GLN A 76 -10.61 12.50 -11.21
CA GLN A 76 -9.28 12.13 -10.74
C GLN A 76 -8.47 11.64 -11.93
N GLU A 77 -7.34 12.29 -12.19
CA GLU A 77 -6.31 11.73 -13.06
C GLU A 77 -5.98 10.32 -12.60
N GLN A 78 -6.03 9.37 -13.53
CA GLN A 78 -5.74 7.97 -13.25
C GLN A 78 -4.34 7.61 -13.73
N ILE A 79 -3.60 6.88 -12.91
CA ILE A 79 -2.40 6.20 -13.34
C ILE A 79 -2.82 4.98 -14.17
N PRO A 80 -2.29 4.82 -15.38
CA PRO A 80 -2.47 3.60 -16.16
C PRO A 80 -2.12 2.37 -15.31
N ASP A 81 -2.98 1.35 -15.36
CA ASP A 81 -2.83 0.06 -14.69
C ASP A 81 -2.86 0.08 -13.14
N ALA A 82 -3.10 1.24 -12.51
CA ALA A 82 -3.38 1.30 -11.08
C ALA A 82 -4.78 0.76 -10.78
N ILE A 83 -4.90 -0.01 -9.70
CA ILE A 83 -6.20 -0.47 -9.22
C ILE A 83 -6.69 0.51 -8.16
N TYR A 84 -7.93 0.96 -8.31
CA TYR A 84 -8.56 1.92 -7.43
C TYR A 84 -9.69 1.27 -6.62
N LEU A 85 -9.62 1.35 -5.29
CA LEU A 85 -10.72 0.91 -4.42
C LEU A 85 -11.46 2.09 -3.80
N ASP A 86 -12.74 1.84 -3.57
CA ASP A 86 -13.59 2.62 -2.70
C ASP A 86 -14.15 1.76 -1.56
N SER A 87 -15.04 2.33 -0.75
CA SER A 87 -15.70 1.65 0.38
C SER A 87 -16.51 0.40 -0.02
N SER A 88 -16.90 0.27 -1.28
CA SER A 88 -17.64 -0.88 -1.82
C SER A 88 -16.73 -2.04 -2.24
N GLY A 89 -15.43 -1.78 -2.43
CA GLY A 89 -14.44 -2.75 -2.89
C GLY A 89 -14.01 -3.82 -1.88
N VAL A 90 -14.47 -3.74 -0.64
CA VAL A 90 -14.18 -4.70 0.44
C VAL A 90 -15.50 -5.08 1.10
N SER A 91 -15.79 -6.33 1.42
CA SER A 91 -17.04 -6.75 2.07
C SER A 91 -17.03 -6.47 3.58
N TYR A 92 -18.16 -6.64 4.27
CA TYR A 92 -18.18 -6.59 5.73
C TYR A 92 -17.36 -7.73 6.37
N LYS A 93 -17.17 -8.85 5.65
CA LYS A 93 -16.30 -9.95 6.08
C LYS A 93 -14.82 -9.69 5.78
N GLY A 94 -14.50 -8.53 5.20
CA GLY A 94 -13.14 -8.16 4.80
C GLY A 94 -12.66 -8.79 3.50
N GLU A 95 -13.54 -9.39 2.70
CA GLU A 95 -13.19 -9.97 1.40
C GLU A 95 -13.09 -8.86 0.35
N PHE A 96 -12.05 -8.87 -0.47
CA PHE A 96 -11.93 -7.90 -1.56
C PHE A 96 -12.82 -8.31 -2.74
N CYS A 97 -13.64 -7.38 -3.23
CA CYS A 97 -14.56 -7.63 -4.35
C CYS A 97 -13.81 -7.75 -5.68
N ASP A 98 -12.69 -7.04 -5.84
CA ASP A 98 -11.85 -7.13 -7.03
C ASP A 98 -10.84 -8.27 -6.86
N PRO A 99 -10.90 -9.33 -7.70
CA PRO A 99 -10.01 -10.48 -7.57
C PRO A 99 -8.53 -10.11 -7.80
N ARG A 100 -8.24 -9.03 -8.54
CA ARG A 100 -6.86 -8.55 -8.74
C ARG A 100 -6.27 -8.02 -7.45
N VAL A 101 -7.08 -7.37 -6.61
CA VAL A 101 -6.64 -6.91 -5.29
C VAL A 101 -6.38 -8.10 -4.38
N GLN A 102 -7.29 -9.07 -4.35
CA GLN A 102 -7.09 -10.29 -3.56
C GLN A 102 -5.80 -11.01 -3.97
N GLU A 103 -5.57 -11.18 -5.28
CA GLU A 103 -4.34 -11.77 -5.81
C GLU A 103 -3.09 -11.00 -5.37
N LEU A 104 -3.11 -9.67 -5.48
CA LEU A 104 -1.98 -8.83 -5.04
C LEU A 104 -1.71 -8.98 -3.54
N LEU A 105 -2.75 -8.99 -2.71
CA LEU A 105 -2.60 -9.12 -1.27
C LEU A 105 -2.23 -10.54 -0.83
N ASP A 106 -2.56 -11.57 -1.61
CA ASP A 106 -2.18 -12.95 -1.32
C ASP A 106 -0.75 -13.28 -1.76
N ARG A 107 -0.08 -12.41 -2.53
CA ARG A 107 1.33 -12.60 -2.92
C ARG A 107 2.22 -12.56 -1.69
N LYS A 108 2.98 -13.63 -1.49
CA LYS A 108 3.91 -13.79 -0.37
C LYS A 108 5.29 -13.18 -0.62
N GLU A 109 5.70 -13.06 -1.88
CA GLU A 109 7.01 -12.57 -2.28
C GLU A 109 6.98 -11.08 -2.65
N GLY A 110 8.08 -10.38 -2.40
CA GLY A 110 8.30 -9.00 -2.82
C GLY A 110 8.12 -7.97 -1.71
N LEU A 111 7.97 -6.71 -2.12
CA LEU A 111 7.85 -5.55 -1.22
C LEU A 111 6.44 -4.96 -1.31
N LEU A 112 5.85 -4.61 -0.18
CA LEU A 112 4.69 -3.74 -0.09
C LEU A 112 5.13 -2.39 0.45
N ILE A 113 5.04 -1.36 -0.36
CA ILE A 113 5.45 0.00 -0.02
C ILE A 113 4.19 0.82 0.23
N ASP A 114 3.94 1.20 1.48
CA ASP A 114 2.87 2.12 1.84
C ASP A 114 3.36 3.57 1.77
N LEU A 115 2.76 4.32 0.87
CA LEU A 115 2.98 5.75 0.70
C LEU A 115 1.87 6.58 1.36
N SER A 116 0.91 6.00 2.09
CA SER A 116 -0.23 6.75 2.64
C SER A 116 0.19 7.74 3.73
N LEU A 117 -0.12 9.03 3.55
CA LEU A 117 0.13 10.05 4.58
C LEU A 117 -0.83 9.88 5.75
N ASN A 118 -2.07 9.53 5.46
CA ASN A 118 -3.13 9.39 6.44
C ASN A 118 -3.78 8.01 6.33
N GLN A 119 -3.19 7.01 7.01
CA GLN A 119 -3.80 5.69 7.09
C GLN A 119 -5.20 5.79 7.71
N ASN A 120 -6.20 5.48 6.89
CA ASN A 120 -7.57 5.30 7.33
C ASN A 120 -7.83 3.82 7.65
N ALA A 121 -8.97 3.51 8.28
CA ALA A 121 -9.31 2.14 8.69
C ALA A 121 -9.20 1.09 7.56
N TRP A 122 -9.39 1.49 6.30
CA TRP A 122 -9.24 0.60 5.16
C TRP A 122 -7.78 0.37 4.80
N GLY A 123 -6.96 1.43 4.72
CA GLY A 123 -5.53 1.30 4.48
C GLY A 123 -4.87 0.42 5.55
N SER A 124 -5.20 0.64 6.82
CA SER A 124 -4.71 -0.22 7.90
C SER A 124 -5.20 -1.67 7.78
N TYR A 125 -6.44 -1.89 7.31
CA TYR A 125 -6.93 -3.24 7.05
C TYR A 125 -6.16 -3.93 5.92
N ILE A 126 -5.86 -3.22 4.83
CA ILE A 126 -5.07 -3.71 3.69
C ILE A 126 -3.65 -4.06 4.15
N MET A 127 -3.00 -3.18 4.92
CA MET A 127 -1.66 -3.43 5.46
C MET A 127 -1.62 -4.66 6.36
N ARG A 128 -2.64 -4.88 7.20
CA ARG A 128 -2.74 -6.11 8.01
C ARG A 128 -3.03 -7.36 7.17
N SER A 129 -3.83 -7.23 6.12
CA SER A 129 -4.28 -8.37 5.28
C SER A 129 -3.25 -8.82 4.26
N ALA A 130 -2.35 -7.94 3.83
CA ALA A 130 -1.34 -8.26 2.85
C ALA A 130 -0.37 -9.32 3.36
N LYS A 131 -0.13 -10.36 2.54
CA LYS A 131 0.74 -11.51 2.81
C LYS A 131 2.16 -11.35 2.28
N THR A 132 2.48 -10.21 1.66
CA THR A 132 3.81 -9.86 1.11
C THR A 132 4.90 -10.09 2.16
N SER A 133 6.16 -10.31 1.82
CA SER A 133 7.18 -10.74 2.80
C SER A 133 7.73 -9.59 3.63
N CYS A 134 7.77 -8.40 3.04
CA CYS A 134 8.23 -7.18 3.67
C CYS A 134 7.29 -6.03 3.34
N LYS A 135 6.91 -5.29 4.38
CA LYS A 135 6.13 -4.07 4.33
C LYS A 135 7.02 -2.91 4.75
N ILE A 136 7.10 -1.88 3.93
CA ILE A 136 7.88 -0.67 4.18
C ILE A 136 6.93 0.51 4.09
N GLY A 137 7.02 1.45 5.01
CA GLY A 137 6.24 2.67 4.95
C GLY A 137 6.79 3.74 5.86
N TYR A 138 5.96 4.72 6.12
CA TYR A 138 6.17 5.69 7.18
C TYR A 138 4.91 5.73 8.04
N ASN A 139 5.06 6.05 9.33
CA ASN A 139 4.11 5.81 10.44
C ASN A 139 4.36 4.46 11.14
N THR A 140 3.32 3.79 11.65
CA THR A 140 3.46 2.59 12.48
C THR A 140 2.74 1.41 11.86
N GLY A 141 3.36 0.23 11.90
CA GLY A 141 2.71 -1.04 11.56
C GLY A 141 3.25 -1.69 10.30
N HIS A 142 4.43 -1.28 9.85
CA HIS A 142 5.18 -1.94 8.79
C HIS A 142 6.32 -2.75 9.40
N ASP A 143 6.97 -3.59 8.57
CA ASP A 143 8.17 -4.31 9.00
C ASP A 143 9.36 -3.32 9.11
N ILE A 144 9.34 -2.27 8.29
CA ILE A 144 10.27 -1.14 8.35
C ILE A 144 9.50 0.17 8.27
N ASP A 145 9.60 0.96 9.33
CA ASP A 145 8.96 2.26 9.46
C ASP A 145 10.02 3.38 9.38
N PHE A 146 9.86 4.27 8.39
CA PHE A 146 10.69 5.47 8.29
C PHE A 146 10.12 6.61 9.14
N ASP A 147 10.80 6.92 10.24
CA ASP A 147 10.45 8.07 11.08
C ASP A 147 10.84 9.41 10.44
N ARG A 148 10.04 10.46 10.68
CA ARG A 148 10.33 11.87 10.32
C ARG A 148 10.62 12.10 8.83
N VAL A 149 9.94 11.37 7.96
CA VAL A 149 9.95 11.61 6.50
C VAL A 149 9.41 13.02 6.24
N ARG A 150 10.20 13.85 5.55
CA ARG A 150 9.83 15.25 5.27
C ARG A 150 8.89 15.37 4.08
N ASP A 151 9.14 14.60 3.04
CA ASP A 151 8.42 14.58 1.78
C ASP A 151 8.70 13.26 1.04
N ILE A 152 8.11 13.11 -0.16
CA ILE A 152 8.28 11.91 -0.97
C ILE A 152 9.72 11.72 -1.46
N ASP A 153 10.47 12.79 -1.71
CA ASP A 153 11.84 12.70 -2.23
C ASP A 153 12.78 12.19 -1.11
N ASP A 154 12.60 12.69 0.11
CA ASP A 154 13.24 12.19 1.33
C ASP A 154 12.92 10.71 1.59
N PHE A 155 11.65 10.31 1.43
CA PHE A 155 11.24 8.90 1.51
C PHE A 155 11.96 8.04 0.46
N MET A 156 11.95 8.47 -0.80
CA MET A 156 12.55 7.71 -1.89
C MET A 156 14.06 7.53 -1.70
N ASN A 157 14.77 8.59 -1.31
CA ASN A 157 16.20 8.49 -1.02
C ASN A 157 16.50 7.46 0.07
N ARG A 158 15.73 7.49 1.16
CA ARG A 158 15.89 6.56 2.28
C ARG A 158 15.51 5.13 1.90
N LEU A 159 14.48 4.96 1.08
CA LEU A 159 14.07 3.67 0.55
C LEU A 159 15.18 3.08 -0.34
N PHE A 160 15.73 3.84 -1.27
CA PHE A 160 16.82 3.38 -2.13
C PHE A 160 18.09 3.07 -1.33
N GLU A 161 18.46 3.91 -0.36
CA GLU A 161 19.59 3.62 0.52
C GLU A 161 19.41 2.31 1.28
N LEU A 162 18.22 2.08 1.84
CA LEU A 162 17.90 0.85 2.56
C LEU A 162 18.02 -0.37 1.64
N LEU A 163 17.35 -0.33 0.49
CA LEU A 163 17.32 -1.45 -0.45
C LEU A 163 18.67 -1.72 -1.11
N THR A 164 19.55 -0.73 -1.19
CA THR A 164 20.93 -0.88 -1.69
C THR A 164 21.89 -1.39 -0.60
N LYS A 165 21.77 -0.92 0.65
CA LYS A 165 22.64 -1.37 1.76
C LYS A 165 22.51 -2.87 2.03
N ILE A 166 21.37 -3.45 1.70
CA ILE A 166 21.12 -4.89 1.90
C ILE A 166 21.86 -5.75 0.85
N ASN A 167 22.54 -5.15 -0.14
CA ASN A 167 23.53 -5.83 -0.99
C ASN A 167 24.88 -6.09 -0.30
N ALA A 168 25.15 -5.48 0.86
CA ALA A 168 26.51 -5.44 1.43
C ALA A 168 26.82 -6.53 2.46
N TYR A 169 25.95 -7.55 2.63
CA TYR A 169 26.15 -8.64 3.58
C TYR A 169 26.05 -10.01 2.92
#